data_AF-A0A4R5DQ97-F1
#
_entry.id   AF-A0A4R5DQ97-F1
#
_cell.length_a   1.000
_cell.length_b   1.000
_cell.length_c   1.000
_cell.angle_alpha   90.00
_cell.angle_beta   90.00
_cell.angle_gamma   90.00
#
_symmetry.space_group_name_H-M   'P 1'
#
loop_
_entity.id
_entity.type
_entity.pdbx_description
1 polymer ?
#
loop_
_entity_poly.entity_id
_entity_poly.type
_entity_poly.pdbx_seq_one_letter_code
_entity_poly.pdbx_strand_id
1 'polypeptide(L)'
;MKDLIQSIKSAETMDQYEAASKVSLDYFSTATEEERESIKKVLIEKADQILHQAKEVRQKAGEIIAEFENKNVTIEVNGQKYPLTEWVTMKEYCRRFGLKNTMVVNNWISRKIIPKENILNISQLNNLKLIKAVPYKS
;
A
#
# COMPACT_ATOMS: atom_id res chain seq x y z
N MET A 1 39.96 -4.55 -4.60
CA MET A 1 39.57 -3.49 -3.64
C MET A 1 38.82 -2.33 -4.28
N LYS A 2 39.38 -1.60 -5.27
CA LYS A 2 38.66 -0.48 -5.93
C LYS A 2 37.32 -0.91 -6.53
N ASP A 3 37.27 -2.08 -7.16
CA ASP A 3 36.04 -2.64 -7.74
C ASP A 3 34.99 -3.02 -6.68
N LEU A 4 35.45 -3.41 -5.49
CA LEU A 4 34.60 -3.80 -4.36
C LEU A 4 33.98 -2.57 -3.67
N ILE A 5 34.78 -1.51 -3.48
CA ILE A 5 34.27 -0.22 -3.00
C ILE A 5 33.31 0.39 -4.01
N GLN A 6 33.60 0.25 -5.30
CA GLN A 6 32.74 0.74 -6.37
C GLN A 6 31.40 -0.03 -6.42
N SER A 7 31.42 -1.35 -6.25
CA SER A 7 30.19 -2.16 -6.26
C SER A 7 29.27 -1.85 -5.06
N ILE A 8 29.83 -1.58 -3.88
CA ILE A 8 29.04 -1.10 -2.72
C ILE A 8 28.44 0.28 -3.03
N LYS A 9 29.23 1.20 -3.59
CA LYS A 9 28.76 2.56 -3.90
C LYS A 9 27.67 2.59 -4.97
N SER A 10 27.77 1.73 -5.98
CA SER A 10 26.82 1.65 -7.08
C SER A 10 25.59 0.79 -6.81
N ALA A 11 25.46 0.19 -5.62
CA ALA A 11 24.26 -0.56 -5.27
C ALA A 11 23.04 0.38 -5.20
N GLU A 12 22.03 0.10 -6.01
CA GLU A 12 20.77 0.86 -6.04
C GLU A 12 19.64 0.13 -5.32
N THR A 13 19.77 -1.18 -5.16
CA THR A 13 18.79 -2.04 -4.47
C THR A 13 19.39 -2.70 -3.23
N MET A 14 18.52 -3.09 -2.30
CA MET A 14 18.93 -3.82 -1.09
C MET A 14 19.65 -5.13 -1.44
N ASP A 15 19.14 -5.87 -2.42
CA ASP A 15 19.73 -7.14 -2.86
C ASP A 15 21.15 -6.95 -3.44
N GLN A 16 21.38 -5.88 -4.19
CA GLN A 16 22.70 -5.53 -4.71
C GLN A 16 23.66 -5.14 -3.59
N TYR A 17 23.18 -4.39 -2.59
CA TYR A 17 23.96 -4.03 -1.42
C TYR A 17 24.33 -5.25 -0.57
N GLU A 18 23.40 -6.17 -0.33
CA GLU A 18 23.65 -7.42 0.41
C GLU A 18 24.67 -8.30 -0.31
N ALA A 19 24.55 -8.46 -1.63
CA ALA A 19 25.52 -9.20 -2.43
C ALA A 19 26.92 -8.57 -2.35
N ALA A 20 27.04 -7.25 -2.51
CA ALA A 20 28.30 -6.54 -2.42
C ALA A 20 28.90 -6.58 -1.00
N SER A 21 28.06 -6.49 0.04
CA SER A 21 28.47 -6.59 1.44
C SER A 21 29.01 -7.98 1.79
N LYS A 22 28.36 -9.03 1.27
CA LYS A 22 28.82 -10.41 1.46
C LYS A 22 30.18 -10.67 0.82
N VAL A 23 30.38 -10.23 -0.43
CA VAL A 23 31.68 -10.31 -1.11
C VAL A 23 32.74 -9.49 -0.37
N SER A 24 32.33 -8.37 0.24
CA SER A 24 33.22 -7.55 1.06
C SER A 24 33.66 -8.29 2.32
N LEU A 25 32.73 -8.93 3.04
CA LEU A 25 32.99 -9.76 4.22
C LEU A 25 33.92 -10.94 3.92
N ASP A 26 33.79 -11.57 2.74
CA ASP A 26 34.72 -12.63 2.32
C ASP A 26 36.15 -12.08 2.12
N TYR A 27 36.28 -10.85 1.62
CA TYR A 27 37.56 -10.16 1.43
C TYR A 27 38.19 -9.68 2.75
N PHE A 28 37.43 -9.49 3.84
CA PHE A 28 37.97 -9.09 5.15
C PHE A 28 39.04 -10.06 5.68
N SER A 29 38.95 -11.35 5.31
CA SER A 29 39.89 -12.38 5.74
C SER A 29 41.31 -12.20 5.18
N THR A 30 41.44 -11.53 4.02
CA THR A 30 42.72 -11.35 3.31
C THR A 30 43.17 -9.89 3.22
N ALA A 31 42.31 -8.95 3.65
CA ALA A 31 42.57 -7.52 3.66
C ALA A 31 43.44 -7.07 4.85
N THR A 32 44.23 -6.03 4.61
CA THR A 32 44.98 -5.27 5.61
C THR A 32 44.04 -4.40 6.45
N GLU A 33 44.50 -3.93 7.61
CA GLU A 33 43.66 -3.18 8.55
C GLU A 33 43.15 -1.84 7.98
N GLU A 34 43.96 -1.16 7.15
CA GLU A 34 43.57 0.08 6.47
C GLU A 34 42.48 -0.15 5.41
N GLU A 35 42.53 -1.29 4.72
CA GLU A 35 41.54 -1.69 3.72
C GLU A 35 40.22 -2.07 4.39
N ARG A 36 40.27 -2.73 5.55
CA ARG A 36 39.09 -3.07 6.36
C ARG A 36 38.35 -1.84 6.85
N GLU A 37 39.07 -0.84 7.38
CA GLU A 37 38.45 0.40 7.83
C GLU A 37 37.83 1.20 6.66
N SER A 38 38.51 1.21 5.50
CA SER A 38 37.96 1.84 4.30
C SER A 38 36.66 1.18 3.81
N ILE A 39 36.60 -0.16 3.81
CA ILE A 39 35.41 -0.92 3.42
C ILE A 39 34.27 -0.72 4.42
N LYS A 40 34.59 -0.79 5.72
CA LYS A 40 33.62 -0.59 6.82
C LYS A 40 32.96 0.79 6.75
N LYS A 41 33.75 1.84 6.53
CA LYS A 41 33.23 3.21 6.37
C LYS A 41 32.24 3.31 5.20
N VAL A 42 32.61 2.76 4.04
CA VAL A 42 31.76 2.80 2.84
C VAL A 42 30.49 1.97 3.03
N LEU A 43 30.56 0.82 3.70
CA LEU A 43 29.39 0.01 4.02
C LEU A 43 28.41 0.75 4.93
N ILE A 44 28.90 1.42 5.97
CA ILE A 44 28.07 2.19 6.91
C ILE A 44 27.43 3.39 6.19
N GLU A 45 28.21 4.17 5.45
CA GLU A 45 27.70 5.33 4.70
C GLU A 45 26.61 4.93 3.70
N LYS A 46 26.82 3.81 3.00
CA LYS A 46 25.83 3.33 2.02
C LYS A 46 24.58 2.76 2.69
N ALA A 47 24.72 2.05 3.82
CA ALA A 47 23.58 1.58 4.60
C ALA A 47 22.71 2.75 5.07
N ASP A 48 23.34 3.83 5.57
CA ASP A 48 22.63 5.02 6.04
C ASP A 48 21.88 5.72 4.90
N GLN A 49 22.49 5.83 3.71
CA GLN A 49 21.83 6.36 2.52
C GLN A 49 20.60 5.54 2.10
N ILE A 50 20.72 4.21 2.07
CA ILE A 50 19.61 3.31 1.71
C ILE A 50 18.47 3.44 2.73
N LEU A 51 18.79 3.48 4.02
CA LEU A 51 17.80 3.66 5.10
C LEU A 51 17.08 5.00 4.99
N HIS A 52 17.81 6.08 4.70
CA HIS A 52 17.23 7.41 4.52
C HIS A 52 16.26 7.44 3.33
N GLN A 53 16.68 6.91 2.18
CA GLN A 53 15.83 6.81 0.99
C GLN A 53 14.59 5.95 1.24
N ALA A 54 14.74 4.81 1.92
CA ALA A 54 13.61 3.95 2.27
C ALA A 54 12.59 4.65 3.19
N LYS A 55 13.07 5.49 4.11
CA LYS A 55 12.21 6.30 4.99
C LYS A 55 11.44 7.35 4.19
N GLU A 56 12.09 8.08 3.30
CA GLU A 56 11.44 9.08 2.45
C GLU A 56 10.40 8.47 1.51
N VAL A 57 10.71 7.35 0.87
CA VAL A 57 9.77 6.62 0.00
C VAL A 57 8.55 6.18 0.79
N ARG A 58 8.75 5.63 2.00
CA ARG A 58 7.64 5.22 2.88
C ARG A 58 6.78 6.40 3.30
N GLN A 59 7.39 7.53 3.63
CA GLN A 59 6.66 8.75 4.00
C GLN A 59 5.81 9.25 2.82
N LYS A 60 6.40 9.39 1.63
CA LYS A 60 5.68 9.80 0.42
C LYS A 60 4.54 8.83 0.08
N ALA A 61 4.77 7.52 0.22
CA ALA A 61 3.72 6.52 0.03
C ALA A 61 2.57 6.71 1.04
N GLY A 62 2.89 6.97 2.31
CA GLY A 62 1.89 7.28 3.34
C GLY A 62 1.08 8.54 3.03
N GLU A 63 1.72 9.60 2.56
CA GLU A 63 1.08 10.85 2.15
C GLU A 63 0.14 10.63 0.96
N ILE A 64 0.57 9.88 -0.07
CA ILE A 64 -0.26 9.55 -1.24
C ILE A 64 -1.47 8.69 -0.83
N ILE A 65 -1.28 7.71 0.04
CA ILE A 65 -2.37 6.87 0.55
C ILE A 65 -3.37 7.73 1.33
N ALA A 66 -2.89 8.60 2.22
CA ALA A 66 -3.74 9.52 2.97
C ALA A 66 -4.47 10.50 2.05
N GLU A 67 -3.83 11.01 1.00
CA GLU A 67 -4.47 11.87 0.00
C GLU A 67 -5.56 11.10 -0.78
N PHE A 68 -5.30 9.83 -1.11
CA PHE A 68 -6.27 8.99 -1.80
C PHE A 68 -7.47 8.65 -0.92
N GLU A 69 -7.24 8.39 0.37
CA GLU A 69 -8.30 8.19 1.36
C GLU A 69 -9.12 9.48 1.61
N ASN A 70 -8.48 10.65 1.54
CA ASN A 70 -9.12 11.95 1.72
C ASN A 70 -9.76 12.52 0.44
N LYS A 71 -9.45 11.97 -0.74
CA LYS A 71 -10.18 12.32 -1.96
C LYS A 71 -11.60 11.81 -1.78
N ASN A 72 -12.52 12.75 -1.58
CA ASN A 72 -13.97 12.54 -1.59
C ASN A 72 -14.40 12.09 -3.00
N VAL A 73 -14.08 10.84 -3.37
CA VAL A 73 -14.50 10.25 -4.63
C VAL A 73 -16.01 10.13 -4.57
N THR A 74 -16.70 10.86 -5.44
CA THR A 74 -18.16 10.83 -5.55
C THR A 74 -18.56 10.22 -6.88
N ILE A 75 -19.61 9.40 -6.88
CA ILE A 75 -20.31 9.05 -8.12
C ILE A 75 -21.48 10.01 -8.30
N GLU A 76 -21.63 10.58 -9.49
CA GLU A 76 -22.77 11.42 -9.83
C GLU A 76 -23.80 10.60 -10.63
N VAL A 77 -25.04 10.55 -10.15
CA VAL A 77 -26.16 9.88 -10.82
C VAL A 77 -27.33 10.84 -10.84
N ASN A 78 -27.82 11.17 -12.04
CA ASN A 78 -28.95 12.11 -12.25
C ASN A 78 -28.74 13.47 -11.56
N GLY A 79 -27.51 14.00 -11.57
CA GLY A 79 -27.15 15.27 -10.92
C GLY A 79 -26.99 15.20 -9.40
N GLN A 80 -27.19 14.03 -8.79
CA GLN A 80 -26.97 13.81 -7.36
C GLN A 80 -25.62 13.14 -7.11
N LYS A 81 -24.85 13.69 -6.17
CA LYS A 81 -23.52 13.18 -5.80
C LYS A 81 -23.63 12.19 -4.64
N TYR A 82 -22.97 11.06 -4.80
CA TYR A 82 -22.90 9.96 -3.84
C TYR A 82 -21.44 9.72 -3.45
N PRO A 83 -21.00 10.20 -2.27
CA PRO A 83 -19.64 9.96 -1.79
C PRO A 83 -19.38 8.47 -1.58
N LEU A 84 -18.29 7.93 -2.13
CA LEU A 84 -17.90 6.52 -1.98
C LEU A 84 -17.37 6.17 -0.59
N THR A 85 -17.16 7.18 0.26
CA THR A 85 -16.97 7.01 1.69
C THR A 85 -18.25 6.49 2.35
N GLU A 86 -19.42 6.93 1.89
CA GLU A 86 -20.74 6.56 2.40
C GLU A 86 -21.45 5.50 1.55
N TRP A 87 -21.31 5.54 0.23
CA TRP A 87 -22.02 4.68 -0.72
C TRP A 87 -21.04 3.69 -1.33
N VAL A 88 -21.08 2.45 -0.84
CA VAL A 88 -20.07 1.44 -1.15
C VAL A 88 -20.66 0.29 -1.95
N THR A 89 -19.83 -0.41 -2.72
CA THR A 89 -20.26 -1.67 -3.35
C THR A 89 -20.59 -2.71 -2.27
N MET A 90 -21.41 -3.71 -2.59
CA MET A 90 -21.70 -4.79 -1.63
C MET A 90 -20.43 -5.52 -1.16
N LYS A 91 -19.43 -5.66 -2.04
CA LYS A 91 -18.15 -6.30 -1.72
C LYS A 91 -17.38 -5.48 -0.67
N GLU A 92 -17.31 -4.18 -0.87
CA GLU A 92 -16.68 -3.26 0.08
C GLU A 92 -17.46 -3.18 1.40
N TYR A 93 -18.79 -3.20 1.35
CA TYR A 93 -19.62 -3.32 2.55
C TYR A 93 -19.28 -4.59 3.35
N CYS A 94 -19.17 -5.74 2.69
CA CYS A 94 -18.78 -6.99 3.36
C CYS A 94 -17.40 -6.89 4.02
N ARG A 95 -16.43 -6.25 3.35
CA ARG A 95 -15.09 -6.02 3.90
C ARG A 95 -15.13 -5.14 5.14
N ARG A 96 -15.86 -4.01 5.11
CA ARG A 96 -15.95 -3.06 6.23
C ARG A 96 -16.67 -3.62 7.45
N PHE A 97 -17.70 -4.45 7.24
CA PHE A 97 -18.56 -4.98 8.31
C PHE A 97 -18.32 -6.46 8.62
N GLY A 98 -17.24 -7.06 8.10
CA GLY A 98 -16.84 -8.44 8.42
C GLY A 98 -17.84 -9.51 7.95
N LEU A 99 -18.55 -9.27 6.85
CA LEU A 99 -19.50 -10.25 6.29
C LEU A 99 -18.79 -11.26 5.38
N LYS A 100 -19.24 -12.51 5.44
CA LYS A 100 -18.63 -13.63 4.70
C LYS A 100 -18.63 -13.42 3.17
N ASN A 101 -19.71 -12.88 2.62
CA ASN A 101 -19.85 -12.65 1.18
C ASN A 101 -21.05 -11.73 0.88
N THR A 102 -21.17 -11.33 -0.39
CA THR A 102 -22.26 -10.46 -0.88
C THR A 102 -23.64 -11.13 -0.88
N MET A 103 -23.73 -12.45 -0.74
CA MET A 103 -25.01 -13.15 -0.64
C MET A 103 -25.74 -12.75 0.65
N VAL A 104 -25.02 -12.51 1.76
CA VAL A 104 -25.60 -12.00 3.01
C VAL A 104 -26.31 -10.67 2.76
N VAL A 105 -25.65 -9.74 2.07
CA VAL A 105 -26.19 -8.42 1.74
C VAL A 105 -27.40 -8.55 0.80
N ASN A 106 -27.33 -9.40 -0.23
CA ASN A 106 -28.47 -9.66 -1.11
C ASN A 106 -29.68 -10.21 -0.34
N ASN A 107 -29.45 -11.14 0.59
CA ASN A 107 -30.50 -11.67 1.45
C ASN A 107 -31.13 -10.58 2.34
N TRP A 108 -30.31 -9.68 2.88
CA TRP A 108 -30.81 -8.53 3.66
C TRP A 108 -31.64 -7.57 2.83
N ILE A 109 -31.25 -7.31 1.58
CA ILE A 109 -32.04 -6.51 0.63
C ILE A 109 -33.39 -7.20 0.37
N SER A 110 -33.38 -8.49 0.05
CA SER A 110 -34.61 -9.27 -0.22
C SER A 110 -35.56 -9.32 0.98
N ARG A 111 -35.00 -9.39 2.20
CA ARG A 111 -35.75 -9.37 3.47
C ARG A 111 -36.13 -7.96 3.94
N LYS A 112 -35.76 -6.91 3.19
CA LYS A 112 -35.98 -5.50 3.55
C LYS A 112 -35.33 -5.07 4.87
N ILE A 113 -34.27 -5.76 5.29
CA ILE A 113 -33.43 -5.35 6.43
C ILE A 113 -32.64 -4.10 6.05
N ILE A 114 -32.19 -4.03 4.79
CA ILE A 114 -31.62 -2.80 4.22
C ILE A 114 -32.80 -1.99 3.64
N PRO A 115 -33.06 -0.77 4.15
CA PRO A 115 -34.09 0.10 3.61
C PRO A 115 -33.82 0.48 2.15
N LYS A 116 -34.88 0.75 1.37
CA LYS A 116 -34.75 1.05 -0.06
C LYS A 116 -33.94 2.32 -0.32
N GLU A 117 -34.08 3.32 0.55
CA GLU A 117 -33.35 4.58 0.56
C GLU A 117 -31.85 4.41 0.75
N ASN A 118 -31.40 3.24 1.25
CA ASN A 118 -29.99 2.92 1.43
C ASN A 118 -29.44 2.03 0.30
N ILE A 119 -30.20 1.89 -0.80
CA ILE A 119 -29.82 1.10 -1.97
C ILE A 119 -29.84 2.02 -3.19
N LEU A 120 -28.68 2.18 -3.81
CA LEU A 120 -28.55 2.91 -5.08
C LEU A 120 -28.26 1.91 -6.20
N ASN A 121 -29.13 1.86 -7.20
CA ASN A 121 -28.90 1.10 -8.43
C ASN A 121 -28.46 2.06 -9.53
N ILE A 122 -27.30 1.82 -10.12
CA ILE A 122 -26.73 2.63 -11.19
C ILE A 122 -26.81 1.82 -12.48
N SER A 123 -27.91 1.98 -13.21
CA SER A 123 -28.19 1.21 -14.43
C SER A 123 -27.13 1.47 -15.52
N GLN A 124 -26.58 2.69 -15.57
CA GLN A 124 -25.55 3.10 -16.51
C GLN A 124 -24.21 2.37 -16.30
N LEU A 125 -23.99 1.77 -15.13
CA LEU A 125 -22.76 1.07 -14.77
C LEU A 125 -23.02 -0.43 -14.60
N ASN A 126 -23.56 -1.09 -15.62
CA ASN A 126 -23.86 -2.54 -15.60
C ASN A 126 -24.69 -2.96 -14.37
N ASN A 127 -25.71 -2.17 -14.03
CA ASN A 127 -26.56 -2.37 -12.85
C ASN A 127 -25.77 -2.47 -11.53
N LEU A 128 -24.68 -1.71 -11.41
CA LEU A 128 -23.91 -1.60 -10.18
C LEU A 128 -24.84 -1.19 -9.03
N LYS A 129 -24.77 -1.93 -7.93
CA LYS A 129 -25.50 -1.61 -6.70
C LYS A 129 -24.55 -1.09 -5.64
N LEU A 130 -24.85 0.10 -5.13
CA LEU A 130 -24.20 0.65 -3.96
C LEU A 130 -25.16 0.58 -2.77
N ILE A 131 -24.59 0.37 -1.60
CA ILE A 131 -25.28 0.29 -0.32
C ILE A 131 -24.67 1.34 0.60
N LYS A 132 -25.52 2.02 1.37
CA LYS A 132 -25.04 2.97 2.37
C LYS A 132 -24.28 2.24 3.48
N ALA A 133 -23.08 2.69 3.79
CA ALA A 133 -22.13 2.10 4.73
C ALA A 133 -22.49 2.38 6.20
N VAL A 134 -23.67 1.93 6.62
CA VAL A 134 -24.13 1.97 8.01
C VAL A 134 -24.40 0.54 8.50
N PRO A 135 -24.24 0.25 9.81
CA PRO A 135 -24.51 -1.08 10.33
C PRO A 135 -26.00 -1.41 10.24
N TYR A 136 -26.35 -2.44 9.47
CA TYR A 136 -27.68 -3.05 9.51
C TYR A 136 -27.71 -4.19 10.52
N LYS A 137 -28.80 -4.27 11.30
CA LYS A 137 -29.06 -5.39 12.22
C LYS A 137 -30.06 -6.34 11.56
N SER A 138 -29.70 -7.62 11.50
CA SER A 138 -30.55 -8.71 11.02
C SER A 138 -31.27 -9.41 12.16
#